data_AF-A0A7R9VKY2-F1
#
_entry.id   AF-A0A7R9VKY2-F1
#
_cell.length_a   1.000
_cell.length_b   1.000
_cell.length_c   1.000
_cell.angle_alpha   90.00
_cell.angle_beta   90.00
_cell.angle_gamma   90.00
#
_symmetry.space_group_name_H-M   'P 1'
#
loop_
_entity.id
_entity.type
_entity.pdbx_description
1 polymer ?
#
loop_
_entity_poly.entity_id
_entity_poly.type
_entity_poly.pdbx_seq_one_letter_code
_entity_poly.pdbx_strand_id
1 'polypeptide(L)'
;DEVRAGSSPFHEAMDVEYRGKFLKWIQSWREALAASSSSASSDAAAEKMRAANPKYVLREWMLVDAYNKAARGDELAVKDLLDLVRSPYDEGTDEQVERYYRRTPEEALSAGGTAYMS
;
A
#
# COMPACT_ATOMS: atom_id res chain seq x y z
N ASP A 1 12.68 4.38 -16.40
CA ASP A 1 11.91 4.08 -15.18
C ASP A 1 12.82 3.48 -14.12
N GLU A 2 13.38 4.34 -13.28
CA GLU A 2 14.14 3.90 -12.10
C GLU A 2 13.14 3.39 -11.06
N VAL A 3 13.14 2.08 -10.84
CA VAL A 3 12.37 1.45 -9.76
C VAL A 3 13.02 1.91 -8.45
N ARG A 4 12.29 2.71 -7.66
CA ARG A 4 12.76 3.21 -6.36
C ARG A 4 13.23 2.04 -5.48
N ALA A 5 14.37 2.19 -4.79
CA ALA A 5 14.84 1.17 -3.85
C ALA A 5 13.75 0.90 -2.79
N GLY A 6 13.38 -0.37 -2.61
CA GLY A 6 12.29 -0.79 -1.71
C GLY A 6 10.88 -0.73 -2.31
N SER A 7 10.68 -0.17 -3.51
CA SER A 7 9.36 -0.07 -4.17
C SER A 7 8.90 -1.34 -4.88
N SER A 8 9.69 -2.42 -4.81
CA SER A 8 9.17 -3.73 -5.20
C SER A 8 7.90 -3.99 -4.40
N PRO A 9 6.78 -4.36 -5.04
CA PRO A 9 5.58 -4.79 -4.32
C PRO A 9 5.79 -6.17 -3.67
N PHE A 10 6.84 -6.90 -4.06
CA PHE A 10 7.17 -8.23 -3.55
C PHE A 10 8.23 -8.16 -2.45
N HIS A 11 8.04 -8.97 -1.40
CA HIS A 11 9.00 -9.13 -0.30
C HIS A 11 10.27 -9.84 -0.73
N GLU A 12 10.14 -10.79 -1.64
CA GLU A 12 11.24 -11.58 -2.18
C GLU A 12 11.18 -11.54 -3.71
N ALA A 13 12.31 -11.79 -4.35
CA ALA A 13 12.35 -11.93 -5.80
C ALA A 13 11.53 -13.16 -6.20
N MET A 14 10.61 -13.01 -7.16
CA MET A 14 9.88 -14.14 -7.72
C MET A 14 10.82 -15.00 -8.55
N ASP A 15 10.77 -16.33 -8.36
CA ASP A 15 11.39 -17.24 -9.31
C ASP A 15 10.67 -17.22 -10.67
N VAL A 16 11.32 -17.81 -11.68
CA VAL A 16 10.83 -17.81 -13.06
C VAL A 16 9.50 -18.56 -13.20
N GLU A 17 9.30 -19.63 -12.43
CA GLU A 17 8.11 -20.47 -12.49
C GLU A 17 6.89 -19.74 -11.91
N TYR A 18 7.01 -19.21 -10.69
CA TYR A 18 5.97 -18.40 -10.04
C TYR A 18 5.66 -17.16 -10.85
N ARG A 19 6.68 -16.49 -11.42
CA ARG A 19 6.45 -15.36 -12.33
C ARG A 19 5.60 -15.77 -13.53
N GLY A 20 5.86 -16.93 -14.12
CA GLY A 20 5.06 -17.48 -15.22
C GLY A 20 3.60 -17.73 -14.80
N LYS A 21 3.39 -18.39 -13.65
CA LYS A 21 2.05 -18.64 -13.08
C LYS A 21 1.30 -17.35 -12.79
N PHE A 22 1.97 -16.37 -12.19
CA PHE A 22 1.39 -15.08 -11.83
C PHE A 22 0.97 -14.27 -13.07
N LEU A 23 1.81 -14.23 -14.11
CA LEU A 23 1.47 -13.58 -15.38
C LEU A 23 0.27 -14.24 -16.05
N LYS A 24 0.20 -15.58 -16.06
CA LYS A 24 -0.94 -16.31 -16.58
C LYS A 24 -2.21 -15.99 -15.79
N TRP A 25 -2.12 -15.92 -14.47
CA TRP A 25 -3.24 -15.53 -13.62
C TRP A 25 -3.70 -14.09 -13.90
N ILE A 26 -2.79 -13.12 -14.05
CA ILE A 26 -3.14 -11.73 -14.41
C ILE A 26 -3.89 -11.68 -15.74
N GLN A 27 -3.45 -12.45 -16.75
CA GLN A 27 -4.11 -12.52 -18.05
C GLN A 27 -5.56 -13.03 -17.91
N SER A 28 -5.76 -14.15 -17.23
CA SER A 28 -7.10 -14.70 -16.98
C SER A 28 -7.98 -13.74 -16.17
N TRP A 29 -7.42 -13.03 -15.18
CA TRP A 29 -8.15 -12.02 -14.42
C TRP A 29 -8.60 -10.85 -15.31
N ARG A 30 -7.75 -10.37 -16.22
CA ARG A 30 -8.10 -9.29 -17.16
C ARG A 30 -9.21 -9.71 -18.12
N GLU A 31 -9.17 -10.95 -18.62
CA GLU A 31 -10.22 -11.51 -19.47
C GLU A 31 -11.56 -11.60 -18.72
N ALA A 32 -11.53 -12.08 -17.46
CA ALA A 32 -12.71 -12.13 -16.61
C ALA A 32 -13.28 -10.73 -16.33
N LEU A 33 -12.41 -9.75 -16.06
CA LEU A 33 -12.80 -8.36 -15.83
C LEU A 33 -13.44 -7.73 -17.07
N ALA A 34 -12.91 -8.00 -18.26
CA ALA A 34 -13.47 -7.53 -19.53
C ALA A 34 -14.85 -8.16 -19.79
N ALA A 35 -15.02 -9.46 -19.52
CA ALA A 35 -16.28 -10.16 -19.67
C ALA A 35 -17.36 -9.68 -18.68
N SER A 36 -17.00 -9.37 -17.44
CA SER A 36 -17.93 -8.86 -16.42
C SER A 36 -18.33 -7.40 -16.63
N SER A 37 -17.50 -6.63 -17.33
CA SER A 37 -17.68 -5.20 -17.55
C SER A 37 -18.32 -4.97 -18.90
N SER A 38 -19.60 -5.35 -19.05
CA SER A 38 -20.31 -5.40 -20.35
C SER A 38 -20.44 -4.05 -21.10
N SER A 39 -19.90 -2.95 -20.57
CA SER A 39 -19.87 -1.63 -21.21
C SER A 39 -18.86 -0.64 -20.62
N ALA A 40 -18.08 -1.00 -19.61
CA ALA A 40 -17.21 -0.07 -18.89
C ALA A 40 -15.77 -0.14 -19.44
N SER A 41 -15.18 1.03 -19.73
CA SER A 41 -13.76 1.12 -20.10
C SER A 41 -12.86 0.60 -18.97
N SER A 42 -11.60 0.26 -19.29
CA SER A 42 -10.58 -0.06 -18.30
C SER A 42 -10.47 1.00 -17.20
N ASP A 43 -10.67 2.27 -17.56
CA ASP A 43 -10.57 3.41 -16.64
C ASP A 43 -11.73 3.42 -15.64
N ALA A 44 -12.95 3.14 -16.08
CA ALA A 44 -14.11 3.03 -15.20
C ALA A 44 -13.99 1.85 -14.22
N ALA A 45 -13.38 0.74 -14.64
CA ALA A 45 -13.06 -0.36 -13.72
C ALA A 45 -12.00 0.07 -12.70
N ALA A 46 -10.96 0.78 -13.13
CA ALA A 46 -9.91 1.29 -12.25
C ALA A 46 -10.46 2.31 -11.23
N GLU A 47 -11.34 3.22 -11.63
CA GLU A 47 -12.02 4.16 -10.72
C GLU A 47 -12.84 3.43 -9.65
N LYS A 48 -13.62 2.43 -10.04
CA LYS A 48 -14.35 1.58 -9.08
C LYS A 48 -13.42 0.89 -8.10
N MET A 49 -12.29 0.38 -8.59
CA MET A 49 -11.29 -0.27 -7.73
C MET A 49 -10.63 0.72 -6.77
N ARG A 50 -10.30 1.94 -7.21
CA ARG A 50 -9.74 2.98 -6.32
C ARG A 50 -10.74 3.41 -5.25
N ALA A 51 -12.02 3.52 -5.59
CA ALA A 51 -13.08 3.86 -4.63
C ALA A 51 -13.35 2.76 -3.59
N ALA A 52 -13.01 1.50 -3.89
CA ALA A 52 -13.24 0.36 -3.00
C ALA A 52 -11.99 -0.08 -2.23
N ASN A 53 -10.78 0.20 -2.74
CA ASN A 53 -9.51 -0.23 -2.15
C ASN A 53 -8.77 0.98 -1.59
N PRO A 54 -8.63 1.10 -0.25
CA PRO A 54 -7.90 2.22 0.33
C PRO A 54 -6.42 2.15 -0.06
N LYS A 55 -5.87 3.29 -0.47
CA LYS A 55 -4.44 3.44 -0.74
C LYS A 55 -3.64 3.40 0.56
N TYR A 56 -4.20 3.98 1.63
CA TYR A 56 -3.58 4.07 2.94
C TYR A 56 -4.34 3.23 3.98
N VAL A 57 -3.60 2.37 4.66
CA VAL A 57 -4.07 1.60 5.81
C VAL A 57 -3.15 1.92 6.97
N LEU A 58 -3.73 2.20 8.15
CA LEU A 58 -2.97 2.48 9.35
C LEU A 58 -2.28 1.21 9.85
N ARG A 59 -1.00 1.06 9.51
CA ARG A 59 -0.18 -0.10 9.91
C ARG A 59 0.50 0.18 11.24
N GLU A 60 0.74 -0.87 12.02
CA GLU A 60 1.34 -0.76 13.36
C GLU A 60 2.66 0.00 13.37
N TRP A 61 3.55 -0.25 12.41
CA TRP A 61 4.83 0.45 12.33
C TRP A 61 4.68 1.97 12.15
N MET A 62 3.60 2.42 11.50
CA MET A 62 3.31 3.85 11.34
C MET A 62 2.91 4.46 12.68
N LEU A 63 2.06 3.76 13.44
CA LEU A 63 1.63 4.18 14.76
C LEU A 63 2.80 4.22 15.74
N VAL A 64 3.68 3.22 15.71
CA VAL A 64 4.84 3.14 16.60
C VAL A 64 5.80 4.30 16.40
N ASP A 65 6.10 4.65 15.16
CA ASP A 65 6.90 5.85 14.88
C ASP A 65 6.20 7.12 15.39
N ALA A 66 4.89 7.24 15.13
CA ALA A 66 4.13 8.43 15.48
C ALA A 66 3.97 8.64 16.99
N TYR A 67 3.58 7.63 17.77
CA TYR A 67 3.41 7.81 19.22
C TYR A 67 4.75 7.99 19.93
N ASN A 68 5.84 7.38 19.44
CA ASN A 68 7.17 7.60 20.01
C ASN A 68 7.66 9.03 19.80
N LYS A 69 7.32 9.66 18.66
CA LYS A 69 7.57 11.09 18.41
C LYS A 69 6.70 11.97 19.30
N ALA A 70 5.41 11.65 19.42
CA ALA A 70 4.48 12.38 20.27
C ALA A 70 4.88 12.35 21.76
N ALA A 71 5.37 11.21 22.26
CA ALA A 71 5.91 11.08 23.61
C ALA A 71 7.13 12.00 23.88
N ARG A 72 7.84 12.43 22.83
CA ARG A 72 8.94 13.41 22.89
C ARG A 72 8.48 14.85 22.61
N GLY A 73 7.17 15.08 22.47
CA GLY A 73 6.57 16.39 22.23
C GLY A 73 6.33 16.74 20.75
N ASP A 74 6.63 15.84 19.80
CA ASP A 74 6.37 16.04 18.36
C ASP A 74 5.08 15.32 17.93
N GLU A 75 3.99 16.06 17.84
CA GLU A 75 2.68 15.54 17.44
C GLU A 75 2.44 15.55 15.92
N LEU A 76 3.38 16.05 15.11
CA LEU A 76 3.16 16.22 13.67
C LEU A 76 2.88 14.90 12.97
N ALA A 77 3.62 13.84 13.35
CA ALA A 77 3.44 12.50 12.78
C ALA A 77 2.05 11.92 13.06
N VAL A 78 1.50 12.15 14.25
CA VAL A 78 0.14 11.68 14.60
C VAL A 78 -0.92 12.44 13.82
N LYS A 79 -0.75 13.75 13.63
CA LYS A 79 -1.67 14.59 12.84
C LYS A 79 -1.67 14.19 11.36
N ASP A 80 -0.49 13.93 10.81
CA ASP A 80 -0.31 13.48 9.44
C ASP A 80 -0.98 12.11 9.17
N LEU A 81 -0.83 11.16 10.11
CA LEU A 81 -1.56 9.88 10.05
C LEU A 81 -3.08 10.06 10.18
N LEU A 82 -3.54 10.98 11.04
CA LEU A 82 -4.96 11.27 11.19
C LEU A 82 -5.56 11.81 9.88
N ASP A 83 -4.84 12.68 9.18
CA ASP A 83 -5.31 13.24 7.91
C ASP A 83 -5.36 12.16 6.81
N LEU A 84 -4.43 11.22 6.80
CA LEU A 84 -4.48 10.07 5.87
C LEU A 84 -5.67 9.14 6.11
N VAL A 85 -5.99 8.83 7.36
CA VAL A 85 -7.11 7.93 7.66
C VAL A 85 -8.48 8.59 7.49
N ARG A 86 -8.55 9.93 7.42
CA ARG A 86 -9.78 10.66 7.08
C ARG A 86 -10.17 10.47 5.61
N SER A 87 -9.17 10.35 4.73
CA SER A 87 -9.34 10.14 3.29
C SER A 87 -8.47 8.98 2.78
N PRO A 88 -8.73 7.73 3.21
CA PRO A 88 -7.82 6.61 2.96
C PRO A 88 -7.79 6.14 1.49
N TYR A 89 -8.75 6.59 0.68
CA TYR A 89 -8.87 6.29 -0.75
C TYR A 89 -8.24 7.36 -1.65
N ASP A 90 -7.88 8.52 -1.10
CA ASP A 90 -7.28 9.61 -1.85
C ASP A 90 -5.79 9.31 -2.14
N GLU A 91 -5.22 10.01 -3.12
CA GLU A 91 -3.82 9.81 -3.51
C GLU A 91 -2.82 10.30 -2.43
N GLY A 92 -3.23 11.23 -1.57
CA GLY A 92 -2.37 11.90 -0.58
C GLY A 92 -1.40 12.90 -1.22
N THR A 93 -0.54 13.53 -0.41
CA THR A 93 0.55 14.38 -0.90
C THR A 93 1.78 13.55 -1.31
N ASP A 94 2.71 14.16 -2.05
CA ASP A 94 3.96 13.48 -2.45
C ASP A 94 4.77 13.01 -1.23
N GLU A 95 4.80 13.81 -0.14
CA GLU A 95 5.46 13.46 1.10
C GLU A 95 4.79 12.26 1.80
N GLN A 96 3.46 12.20 1.78
CA GLN A 96 2.70 11.09 2.35
C GLN A 96 2.88 9.80 1.55
N VAL A 97 2.94 9.91 0.22
CA VAL A 97 3.25 8.79 -0.67
C VAL A 97 4.64 8.24 -0.36
N GLU A 98 5.65 9.11 -0.28
CA GLU A 98 7.03 8.71 0.02
C GLU A 98 7.15 8.05 1.40
N ARG A 99 6.45 8.59 2.39
CA ARG A 99 6.55 8.14 3.78
C ARG A 99 5.75 6.86 4.06
N TYR A 100 4.50 6.77 3.59
CA TYR A 100 3.55 5.75 4.03
C TYR A 100 3.12 4.77 2.94
N TYR A 101 3.19 5.12 1.66
CA TYR A 101 2.83 4.21 0.56
C TYR A 101 4.00 3.28 0.19
N ARG A 102 4.47 2.55 1.20
CA ARG A 102 5.59 1.60 1.10
C ARG A 102 5.33 0.36 1.95
N ARG A 103 6.08 -0.70 1.69
CA ARG A 103 6.08 -1.89 2.55
C ARG A 103 6.57 -1.55 3.95
N THR A 104 6.17 -2.37 4.91
CA THR A 104 6.70 -2.30 6.29
C THR A 104 8.23 -2.36 6.23
N PRO A 105 8.93 -1.39 6.85
CA PRO A 105 10.39 -1.37 6.90
C PRO A 105 10.92 -2.61 7.64
N GLU A 106 12.08 -3.13 7.25
CA GLU A 106 12.66 -4.33 7.87
C GLU A 106 12.98 -4.10 9.36
N GLU A 107 13.33 -2.88 9.73
CA GLU A 107 13.56 -2.47 11.12
C GLU A 107 12.29 -2.60 11.97
N ALA A 108 11.12 -2.40 11.35
CA ALA A 108 9.83 -2.55 12.01
C ALA A 108 9.32 -4.00 12.00
N LEU A 109 9.88 -4.88 11.18
CA LEU A 109 9.59 -6.33 11.23
C LEU A 109 10.35 -7.02 12.37
N SER A 110 11.52 -6.48 12.75
CA SER A 110 12.39 -7.05 13.79
C SER A 110 12.15 -6.46 15.19
N ALA A 111 11.45 -5.33 15.30
CA ALA A 111 11.10 -4.73 16.58
C ALA A 111 9.96 -5.51 17.28
N GLY A 112 10.17 -5.86 18.55
CA GLY A 112 9.17 -6.55 19.37
C GLY A 112 7.92 -5.70 19.56
N GLY A 113 6.76 -6.24 19.19
CA GLY A 113 5.46 -5.55 19.33
C GLY A 113 4.97 -4.82 18.07
N THR A 114 5.80 -4.67 17.02
CA THR A 114 5.41 -3.95 15.78
C THR A 114 5.09 -4.87 14.60
N ALA A 115 5.40 -6.16 14.74
CA ALA A 115 5.20 -7.16 13.69
C ALA A 115 3.74 -7.68 13.60
N TYR A 116 2.90 -7.47 14.62
CA TYR A 116 1.53 -7.97 14.67
C TYR A 116 0.58 -6.97 15.33
N MET A 117 -0.28 -6.34 14.52
CA MET A 117 -1.63 -5.97 14.95
C MET A 117 -2.56 -7.06 14.42
N SER A 118 -3.20 -7.79 15.34
CA SER A 118 -4.24 -8.80 15.06
C SER A 118 -5.54 -8.16 14.61
#